data_AF-A0A2V7WE92-F1
#
_entry.id   AF-A0A2V7WE92-F1
#
_cell.length_a   1.000
_cell.length_b   1.000
_cell.length_c   1.000
_cell.angle_alpha   90.00
_cell.angle_beta   90.00
_cell.angle_gamma   90.00
#
_symmetry.space_group_name_H-M   'P 1'
#
loop_
_entity.id
_entity.type
_entity.pdbx_description
1 polymer ?
#
loop_
_entity_poly.entity_id
_entity_poly.type
_entity_poly.pdbx_seq_one_letter_code
_entity_poly.pdbx_strand_id
1 'polypeptide(L)'
;MANLVILFAILVGAFGFPRDLVLHRIVPGTAVGVLVGDLIYAGMARRLARRTGRSDVTAMPLGLNAPSVFGISFAILGPAYLTTGDAVLAWKVGMAVTVLVGIFKMALSLSGNAVRSALPRAGLLGSIAGA
;
A
#
# COMPACT_ATOMS: atom_id res chain seq x y z
N MET A 1 7.16 3.21 -9.73
CA MET A 1 6.56 3.22 -11.09
C MET A 1 6.24 1.81 -11.58
N ALA A 2 7.20 0.87 -11.62
CA ALA A 2 6.97 -0.50 -12.08
C ALA A 2 5.73 -1.18 -11.45
N ASN A 3 5.52 -1.01 -10.14
CA ASN A 3 4.39 -1.62 -9.43
C ASN A 3 3.01 -1.09 -9.88
N LEU A 4 2.90 0.16 -10.35
CA LEU A 4 1.65 0.69 -10.93
C LEU A 4 1.38 0.11 -12.32
N VAL A 5 2.44 -0.08 -13.11
CA VAL A 5 2.35 -0.71 -14.43
C VAL A 5 1.95 -2.18 -14.29
N ILE A 6 2.51 -2.88 -13.31
CA ILE A 6 2.13 -4.27 -12.97
C ILE A 6 0.67 -4.35 -12.54
N LEU A 7 0.21 -3.44 -11.66
CA LEU A 7 -1.20 -3.36 -11.27
C LEU A 7 -2.12 -3.18 -12.48
N PHE A 8 -1.77 -2.25 -13.38
CA PHE A 8 -2.51 -2.03 -14.62
C PHE A 8 -2.51 -3.29 -15.50
N ALA A 9 -1.36 -3.92 -15.71
CA ALA A 9 -1.23 -5.12 -16.52
C ALA A 9 -2.05 -6.29 -15.97
N ILE A 10 -2.10 -6.47 -14.65
CA ILE A 10 -2.91 -7.51 -14.01
C ILE A 10 -4.40 -7.20 -14.16
N LEU A 11 -4.83 -5.99 -13.82
CA LEU A 11 -6.26 -5.64 -13.86
C LEU A 11 -6.82 -5.65 -15.28
N VAL A 12 -6.13 -5.01 -16.22
CA VAL A 12 -6.59 -4.89 -17.62
C VAL A 12 -6.25 -6.14 -18.42
N GLY A 13 -5.04 -6.68 -18.27
CA GLY A 13 -4.55 -7.79 -19.07
C GLY A 13 -5.07 -9.15 -18.61
N ALA A 14 -5.11 -9.41 -17.30
CA ALA A 14 -5.55 -10.71 -16.77
C ALA A 14 -7.04 -10.75 -16.41
N PHE A 15 -7.58 -9.67 -15.82
CA PHE A 15 -8.97 -9.64 -15.33
C PHE A 15 -9.95 -8.89 -16.24
N GLY A 16 -9.48 -8.19 -17.28
CA GLY A 16 -10.36 -7.50 -18.23
C GLY A 16 -11.06 -6.26 -17.67
N PHE A 17 -10.47 -5.57 -16.69
CA PHE A 17 -11.00 -4.29 -16.21
C PHE A 17 -11.03 -3.22 -17.33
N PRO A 18 -12.04 -2.33 -17.32
CA PRO A 18 -12.08 -1.20 -18.24
C PRO A 18 -10.89 -0.27 -18.01
N ARG A 19 -10.10 -0.07 -19.08
CA ARG A 19 -8.85 0.71 -19.08
C ARG A 19 -9.06 2.13 -18.58
N ASP A 20 -10.17 2.75 -18.97
CA ASP A 20 -10.50 4.13 -18.59
C ASP A 20 -10.65 4.27 -17.07
N LEU A 21 -11.27 3.29 -16.41
CA LEU A 21 -11.43 3.31 -14.96
C LEU A 21 -10.08 3.21 -14.25
N VAL A 22 -9.22 2.31 -14.71
CA VAL A 22 -7.91 2.10 -14.08
C VAL A 22 -7.01 3.32 -14.27
N LEU A 23 -6.94 3.87 -15.49
CA LEU A 23 -6.09 5.01 -15.81
C LEU A 23 -6.60 6.34 -15.25
N HIS A 24 -7.92 6.58 -15.23
CA HIS A 24 -8.46 7.86 -14.77
C HIS A 24 -8.85 7.89 -13.29
N ARG A 25 -9.04 6.74 -12.63
CA ARG A 25 -9.40 6.71 -11.19
C ARG A 25 -8.37 6.03 -10.32
N ILE A 26 -7.95 4.81 -10.67
CA ILE A 26 -7.08 4.02 -9.79
C ILE A 26 -5.67 4.59 -9.74
N VAL A 27 -5.05 4.82 -10.91
CA VAL A 27 -3.67 5.33 -11.00
C VAL A 27 -3.53 6.73 -10.38
N PRO A 28 -4.31 7.76 -10.79
CA PRO A 28 -4.17 9.09 -10.21
C PRO A 28 -4.58 9.12 -8.73
N GLY A 29 -5.61 8.38 -8.32
CA GLY A 29 -5.98 8.27 -6.91
C GLY A 29 -4.86 7.70 -6.04
N THR A 30 -4.17 6.67 -6.53
CA THR A 30 -3.02 6.08 -5.83
C THR A 30 -1.83 7.04 -5.79
N ALA A 31 -1.56 7.76 -6.88
CA ALA A 31 -0.49 8.75 -6.93
C ALA A 31 -0.71 9.89 -5.92
N VAL A 32 -1.93 10.43 -5.84
CA VAL A 32 -2.30 11.44 -4.84
C VAL A 32 -2.19 10.87 -3.44
N GLY A 33 -2.63 9.64 -3.20
CA GLY A 33 -2.52 8.98 -1.89
C GLY A 33 -1.06 8.84 -1.42
N VAL A 34 -0.16 8.43 -2.32
CA VAL A 34 1.28 8.36 -2.04
C VAL A 34 1.85 9.75 -1.73
N LEU A 35 1.54 10.76 -2.56
CA LEU A 35 2.01 12.12 -2.36
C LEU A 35 1.58 12.69 -1.00
N VAL A 36 0.30 12.54 -0.64
CA VAL A 36 -0.22 12.99 0.65
C VAL A 36 0.47 12.25 1.80
N GLY A 37 0.65 10.94 1.67
CA GLY A 37 1.37 10.13 2.64
C GLY A 37 2.82 10.60 2.85
N ASP A 38 3.54 10.87 1.77
CA ASP A 38 4.92 11.36 1.80
C ASP A 38 5.01 12.74 2.46
N LEU A 39 4.05 13.63 2.21
CA LEU A 39 3.99 14.94 2.87
C LEU A 39 3.75 14.80 4.38
N ILE A 40 2.90 13.87 4.81
CA ILE A 40 2.68 13.59 6.23
C ILE A 40 3.96 13.03 6.86
N TYR A 41 4.62 12.08 6.21
CA TYR A 41 5.89 11.51 6.66
C TYR A 41 7.01 12.56 6.74
N ALA A 42 7.10 13.46 5.76
CA ALA A 42 8.02 14.59 5.79
C ALA A 42 7.72 15.55 6.95
N GLY A 43 6.44 15.80 7.24
CA GLY A 43 6.02 16.57 8.41
C GLY A 43 6.42 15.91 9.74
N MET A 44 6.23 14.60 9.85
CA MET A 44 6.65 13.82 11.02
C MET A 44 8.17 13.80 11.20
N ALA A 45 8.92 13.64 10.11
CA ALA A 45 10.38 13.70 10.11
C ALA A 45 10.88 15.06 10.61
N ARG A 46 10.32 16.18 10.10
CA ARG A 46 10.65 17.52 10.59
C ARG A 46 10.31 17.71 12.07
N ARG A 47 9.15 17.23 12.51
CA ARG A 47 8.73 17.32 13.92
C ARG A 47 9.68 16.52 14.83
N LEU A 48 10.13 15.34 14.38
CA LEU A 48 11.08 14.52 15.10
C LEU A 48 12.47 15.18 15.18
N ALA A 49 12.98 15.68 14.05
CA ALA A 49 14.27 16.40 13.98
C ALA A 49 14.32 17.58 14.98
N ARG A 50 13.25 18.38 15.05
CA ARG A 50 13.15 19.50 15.99
C ARG A 50 13.10 19.05 17.46
N ARG A 51 12.50 17.91 17.76
CA ARG A 51 12.40 17.37 19.13
C ARG A 51 13.70 16.73 19.61
N THR A 52 14.45 16.09 18.72
CA THR A 52 15.69 15.37 19.06
C THR A 52 16.96 16.18 18.80
N GLY A 53 16.85 17.36 18.18
CA GLY A 53 18.00 18.20 17.82
C GLY A 53 18.90 17.60 16.73
N ARG A 54 18.42 16.55 16.05
CA ARG A 54 19.19 15.79 15.05
C ARG A 54 18.98 16.34 13.65
N SER A 55 20.08 16.50 12.89
CA SER A 55 20.07 16.93 11.48
C SER A 55 20.01 15.79 10.48
N ASP A 56 20.12 14.53 10.93
CA ASP A 56 20.18 13.33 10.09
C ASP A 56 18.82 12.61 9.93
N VAL A 57 17.72 13.26 10.30
CA VAL A 57 16.37 12.68 10.18
C VAL A 57 15.86 12.82 8.74
N THR A 58 15.66 11.70 8.07
CA THR A 58 15.12 11.62 6.71
C THR A 58 13.74 10.98 6.69
N ALA A 59 12.89 11.43 5.77
CA ALA A 59 11.59 10.81 5.54
C ALA A 59 11.78 9.57 4.66
N MET A 60 11.16 8.46 5.04
CA MET A 60 11.12 7.27 4.19
C MET A 60 10.05 7.46 3.12
N PRO A 61 10.36 7.29 1.82
CA PRO A 61 9.37 7.43 0.77
C PRO A 61 8.34 6.28 0.85
N LEU A 62 7.07 6.62 0.78
CA LEU A 62 5.96 5.69 0.71
C LEU A 62 5.89 5.11 -0.70
N GLY A 63 6.39 3.88 -0.85
CA GLY A 63 6.27 3.12 -2.09
C GLY A 63 5.13 2.10 -2.04
N LEU A 64 4.49 1.88 -3.20
CA LEU A 64 3.77 0.63 -3.44
C LEU A 64 4.77 -0.51 -3.42
N ASN A 65 4.51 -1.55 -2.63
CA ASN A 65 5.31 -2.78 -2.64
C ASN A 65 4.63 -3.85 -3.50
N ALA A 66 5.44 -4.72 -4.10
CA ALA A 66 4.93 -5.80 -4.95
C ALA A 66 3.95 -6.74 -4.20
N PRO A 67 4.21 -7.16 -2.95
CA PRO A 67 3.30 -8.04 -2.22
C PRO A 67 1.89 -7.46 -2.04
N SER A 68 1.77 -6.14 -1.78
CA SER A 68 0.47 -5.50 -1.62
C SER A 68 -0.24 -5.32 -2.96
N VAL A 69 0.50 -5.01 -4.04
CA VAL A 69 -0.07 -4.93 -5.39
C VAL A 69 -0.62 -6.28 -5.82
N PHE A 70 0.13 -7.36 -5.64
CA PHE A 70 -0.32 -8.71 -5.96
C PHE A 70 -1.49 -9.13 -5.06
N GLY A 71 -1.39 -8.91 -3.75
CA GLY A 71 -2.45 -9.22 -2.80
C GLY A 71 -3.76 -8.52 -3.12
N ILE A 72 -3.74 -7.21 -3.37
CA ILE A 72 -4.95 -6.46 -3.69
C ILE A 72 -5.52 -6.87 -5.06
N SER A 73 -4.67 -7.09 -6.06
CA SER A 73 -5.13 -7.44 -7.40
C SER A 73 -5.77 -8.82 -7.44
N PHE A 74 -5.08 -9.84 -6.89
CA PHE A 74 -5.52 -11.24 -7.00
C PHE A 74 -6.48 -11.67 -5.90
N ALA A 75 -6.35 -11.14 -4.67
CA ALA A 75 -7.21 -11.58 -3.56
C ALA A 75 -8.50 -10.76 -3.44
N ILE A 76 -8.54 -9.53 -3.99
CA ILE A 76 -9.67 -8.61 -3.81
C ILE A 76 -10.27 -8.20 -5.15
N LEU A 77 -9.53 -7.44 -5.97
CA LEU A 77 -10.10 -6.79 -7.16
C LEU A 77 -10.51 -7.81 -8.23
N GLY A 78 -9.67 -8.82 -8.49
CA GLY A 78 -9.95 -9.88 -9.45
C GLY A 78 -11.20 -10.70 -9.09
N PRO A 79 -11.27 -11.33 -7.91
CA PRO A 79 -12.44 -12.08 -7.48
C PRO A 79 -13.70 -11.22 -7.36
N ALA A 80 -13.59 -9.99 -6.86
CA ALA A 80 -14.72 -9.06 -6.79
C ALA A 80 -15.29 -8.77 -8.18
N TYR A 81 -14.45 -8.57 -9.19
CA TYR A 81 -14.92 -8.33 -10.56
C TYR A 81 -15.49 -9.58 -11.22
N LEU A 82 -14.88 -10.75 -11.04
CA LEU A 82 -15.40 -12.01 -11.57
C LEU A 82 -16.76 -12.37 -10.99
N THR A 83 -17.03 -11.99 -9.74
CA THR A 83 -18.30 -12.30 -9.06
C THR A 83 -19.39 -11.26 -9.33
N THR A 84 -19.05 -9.98 -9.42
CA THR A 84 -20.04 -8.91 -9.60
C THR A 84 -20.24 -8.49 -11.04
N GLY A 85 -19.25 -8.71 -11.92
CA GLY A 85 -19.23 -8.21 -13.29
C GLY A 85 -19.15 -6.69 -13.41
N ASP A 86 -19.09 -5.95 -12.30
CA ASP A 86 -19.06 -4.49 -12.26
C ASP A 86 -17.71 -3.99 -11.73
N ALA A 87 -16.93 -3.36 -12.62
CA ALA A 87 -15.63 -2.81 -12.31
C ALA A 87 -15.69 -1.64 -11.31
N VAL A 88 -16.78 -0.88 -11.30
CA VAL A 88 -16.96 0.24 -10.37
C VAL A 88 -17.25 -0.30 -8.97
N LEU A 89 -18.06 -1.35 -8.86
CA LEU A 89 -18.33 -2.00 -7.59
C LEU A 89 -17.06 -2.67 -7.05
N ALA A 90 -16.33 -3.41 -7.88
CA ALA A 90 -15.05 -4.02 -7.50
C ALA A 90 -14.03 -2.96 -7.04
N TRP A 91 -13.96 -1.80 -7.70
CA TRP A 91 -13.13 -0.67 -7.26
C TRP A 91 -13.56 -0.12 -5.90
N LYS A 92 -14.87 0.06 -5.65
CA LYS A 92 -15.37 0.48 -4.34
C LYS A 92 -15.01 -0.50 -3.24
N VAL A 93 -15.13 -1.81 -3.51
CA VAL A 93 -14.68 -2.86 -2.58
C VAL A 93 -13.18 -2.74 -2.32
N GLY A 94 -12.36 -2.56 -3.35
CA GLY A 94 -10.92 -2.33 -3.20
C GLY A 94 -10.59 -1.12 -2.32
N MET A 95 -11.32 -0.01 -2.47
CA MET A 95 -11.16 1.16 -1.58
C MET A 95 -11.55 0.84 -0.14
N ALA A 96 -12.67 0.18 0.09
CA ALA A 96 -13.12 -0.21 1.43
C ALA A 96 -12.09 -1.10 2.12
N VAL A 97 -11.56 -2.12 1.42
CA VAL A 97 -10.53 -2.99 1.97
C VAL A 97 -9.23 -2.23 2.24
N THR A 98 -8.84 -1.29 1.38
CA THR A 98 -7.64 -0.47 1.60
C THR A 98 -7.76 0.36 2.89
N VAL A 99 -8.93 0.93 3.17
CA VAL A 99 -9.20 1.66 4.42
C VAL A 99 -9.17 0.72 5.62
N LEU A 100 -9.81 -0.46 5.52
CA LEU A 100 -9.80 -1.47 6.59
C LEU A 100 -8.39 -1.94 6.93
N VAL A 101 -7.56 -2.20 5.91
CA VAL A 101 -6.14 -2.55 6.08
C VAL A 101 -5.40 -1.41 6.79
N GLY A 102 -5.68 -0.16 6.45
CA GLY A 102 -5.13 1.01 7.13
C GLY A 102 -5.49 1.08 8.62
N ILE A 103 -6.78 0.88 8.94
CA ILE A 103 -7.28 0.84 10.32
C ILE A 103 -6.64 -0.31 11.10
N PHE A 104 -6.59 -1.49 10.49
CA PHE A 104 -5.98 -2.66 11.11
C PHE A 104 -4.48 -2.43 11.37
N LYS A 105 -3.75 -1.84 10.42
CA LYS A 105 -2.35 -1.45 10.62
C LYS A 105 -2.19 -0.44 11.75
N MET A 106 -3.07 0.55 11.86
CA MET A 106 -3.04 1.49 12.98
C MET A 106 -3.29 0.80 14.33
N ALA A 107 -4.29 -0.09 14.41
CA ALA A 107 -4.58 -0.84 15.63
C ALA A 107 -3.38 -1.72 16.05
N LEU A 108 -2.78 -2.43 15.10
CA LEU A 108 -1.63 -3.30 15.35
C LEU A 108 -0.33 -2.53 15.61
N SER A 109 -0.24 -1.27 15.17
CA SER A 109 0.98 -0.46 15.38
C SER A 109 1.35 -0.29 16.86
N LEU A 110 0.35 -0.31 17.75
CA LEU A 110 0.53 -0.24 19.20
C LEU A 110 1.28 -1.46 19.76
N SER A 111 1.04 -2.64 19.17
CA SER A 111 1.67 -3.91 19.57
C SER A 111 2.97 -4.18 18.81
N GLY A 112 3.35 -3.33 17.85
CA GLY A 112 4.49 -3.56 16.95
C GLY A 112 5.82 -3.71 17.68
N ASN A 113 6.06 -2.92 18.73
CA ASN A 113 7.29 -3.04 19.53
C ASN A 113 7.38 -4.36 20.30
N ALA A 114 6.26 -4.83 20.85
CA ALA A 114 6.20 -6.11 21.57
C ALA A 114 6.46 -7.30 20.63
N VAL A 115 5.87 -7.25 19.43
CA VAL A 115 6.09 -8.26 18.38
C VAL A 115 7.55 -8.25 17.90
N ARG A 116 8.15 -7.07 17.71
CA ARG A 116 9.56 -6.93 17.34
C ARG A 116 10.50 -7.49 18.40
N SER A 117 10.19 -7.35 19.69
CA SER A 117 11.00 -7.92 20.77
C SER A 117 10.86 -9.44 20.91
N ALA A 118 9.74 -10.02 20.46
CA ALA A 118 9.49 -11.46 20.51
C ALA A 118 10.04 -12.23 19.29
N LEU A 119 10.22 -11.56 18.15
CA LEU A 119 10.69 -12.19 16.91
C LEU A 119 12.22 -12.35 16.89
N PRO A 120 12.76 -13.55 16.60
CA PRO A 120 14.18 -13.75 16.42
C PRO A 120 14.69 -12.96 15.21
N ARG A 121 15.92 -12.41 15.31
CA ARG A 121 16.53 -11.60 14.23
C ARG A 121 16.56 -12.32 12.88
N ALA A 122 16.69 -13.65 12.88
CA ALA A 122 16.61 -14.47 11.68
C ALA A 122 15.24 -14.38 10.98
N GLY A 123 14.15 -14.28 11.73
CA GLY A 123 12.79 -14.09 11.17
C GLY A 123 12.58 -12.71 10.57
N LEU A 124 13.25 -11.68 11.11
CA LEU A 124 13.22 -10.32 10.55
C LEU A 124 13.96 -10.24 9.21
N LEU A 125 15.04 -11.01 9.05
CA LEU A 125 15.83 -11.10 7.81
C LEU A 125 15.13 -11.89 6.69
N GLY A 126 14.17 -12.77 7.02
CA GLY A 126 13.41 -13.53 6.02
C GLY A 126 12.63 -12.65 5.04
N SER A 127 12.13 -11.49 5.50
CA SER A 127 11.45 -10.52 4.63
C SER A 127 12.40 -9.80 3.65
N ILE A 128 13.70 -9.78 3.94
CA ILE A 128 14.75 -9.14 3.12
C ILE A 128 15.39 -10.18 2.19
N ALA A 129 15.53 -11.43 2.63
CA ALA A 129 16.07 -12.52 1.82
C ALA A 129 15.09 -13.04 0.74
N GLY A 130 13.78 -12.80 0.92
CA GLY A 130 12.74 -13.17 -0.04
C GLY A 130 12.27 -12.04 -0.97
N ALA A 131 12.88 -10.85 -0.89
CA ALA A 131 12.62 -9.69 -1.76
C ALA A 131 13.71 -9.57 -2.83
#